data_AF-A0A2E3SQI8-F1
#
_entry.id   AF-A0A2E3SQI8-F1
#
_cell.length_a   1.000
_cell.length_b   1.000
_cell.length_c   1.000
_cell.angle_alpha   90.00
_cell.angle_beta   90.00
_cell.angle_gamma   90.00
#
_symmetry.space_group_name_H-M   'P 1'
#
loop_
_entity.id
_entity.type
_entity.pdbx_description
1 polymer ?
#
loop_
_entity_poly.entity_id
_entity_poly.type
_entity_poly.pdbx_seq_one_letter_code
_entity_poly.pdbx_strand_id
1 'polypeptide(L)'
;MENNKFDNLNDQLTKYLSNELSKQELSAMEQSFADHEDQKQFEEMKTDIEKLDDLKYLYGEETNLAWNKLHSRIKQSEEDQEENVQTISIFTKLRTNYSFAFRVAASIIVVLGLSWFAYQTLYNSMNTIETFANRAEVTLPDGTHVSLNAYTKLSYPKTFADNERKISLNGEAFFDVVRDESKPFIIDAKDAEITVLGTSFNVFARDNVKGVDVTVT
;
A
#
# COMPACT_ATOMS: atom_id res chain seq x y z
N MET A 1 49.43 16.31 -7.97
CA MET A 1 48.71 17.61 -7.89
C MET A 1 48.82 18.35 -9.22
N GLU A 2 48.57 17.65 -10.34
CA GLU A 2 48.78 18.18 -11.71
C GLU A 2 47.44 18.47 -12.43
N ASN A 3 46.39 17.69 -12.13
CA ASN A 3 45.09 17.82 -12.82
C ASN A 3 44.30 19.10 -12.52
N ASN A 4 44.66 19.87 -11.49
CA ASN A 4 43.94 21.12 -11.16
C ASN A 4 44.53 22.36 -11.87
N LYS A 5 45.66 22.21 -12.57
CA LYS A 5 46.33 23.30 -13.30
C LYS A 5 45.83 23.41 -14.75
N PHE A 6 45.52 22.28 -15.39
CA PHE A 6 45.03 22.23 -16.77
C PHE A 6 43.57 22.68 -16.93
N ASP A 7 42.70 22.42 -15.95
CA ASP A 7 41.30 22.90 -16.00
C ASP A 7 41.20 24.42 -15.86
N ASN A 8 42.11 25.04 -15.09
CA ASN A 8 42.22 26.50 -14.98
C ASN A 8 42.69 27.14 -16.30
N LEU A 9 43.60 26.47 -17.02
CA LEU A 9 44.15 26.94 -18.29
C LEU A 9 43.08 27.04 -19.39
N ASN A 10 42.20 26.04 -19.51
CA ASN A 10 41.12 26.09 -20.51
C ASN A 10 40.09 27.19 -20.22
N ASP A 11 39.81 27.48 -18.95
CA ASP A 11 38.90 28.57 -18.56
C ASP A 11 39.49 29.95 -18.89
N GLN A 12 40.79 30.15 -18.65
CA GLN A 12 41.48 31.39 -19.01
C GLN A 12 41.55 31.59 -20.53
N LEU A 13 41.83 30.54 -21.31
CA LEU A 13 41.84 30.57 -22.78
C LEU A 13 40.45 30.87 -23.37
N THR A 14 39.41 30.31 -22.78
CA THR A 14 38.02 30.57 -23.22
C THR A 14 37.65 32.05 -23.03
N LYS A 15 38.09 32.66 -21.92
CA LYS A 15 37.90 34.10 -21.65
C LYS A 15 38.73 34.98 -22.56
N TYR A 16 39.94 34.55 -22.95
CA TYR A 16 40.78 35.25 -23.93
C TYR A 16 40.11 35.34 -25.31
N LEU A 17 39.65 34.20 -25.83
CA LEU A 17 38.99 34.12 -27.13
C LEU A 17 37.67 34.90 -27.19
N SER A 18 37.02 35.06 -26.05
CA SER A 18 35.77 35.82 -25.92
C SER A 18 35.99 37.34 -25.81
N ASN A 19 37.26 37.79 -25.81
CA ASN A 19 37.69 39.19 -25.63
C ASN A 19 37.26 39.79 -24.27
N GLU A 20 37.10 38.93 -23.25
CA GLU A 20 36.61 39.28 -21.91
C GLU A 20 37.72 39.44 -20.86
N LEU A 21 38.99 39.19 -21.22
CA LEU A 21 40.14 39.33 -20.31
C LEU A 21 40.60 40.79 -20.19
N SER A 22 40.76 41.27 -18.95
CA SER A 22 41.35 42.59 -18.70
C SER A 22 42.88 42.57 -18.92
N LYS A 23 43.47 43.72 -19.25
CA LYS A 23 44.93 43.85 -19.48
C LYS A 23 45.79 43.37 -18.30
N GLN A 24 45.25 43.39 -17.08
CA GLN A 24 45.95 42.95 -15.88
C GLN A 24 45.96 41.42 -15.73
N GLU A 25 44.87 40.75 -16.09
CA GLU A 25 44.76 39.28 -16.01
C GLU A 25 45.59 38.59 -17.10
N LEU A 26 45.70 39.23 -18.26
CA LEU A 26 46.54 38.78 -19.38
C LEU A 26 48.03 38.77 -18.99
N SER A 27 48.49 39.79 -18.29
CA SER A 27 49.88 39.86 -17.80
C SER A 27 50.19 38.83 -16.70
N ALA A 28 49.21 38.53 -15.84
CA ALA A 28 49.34 37.50 -14.81
C ALA A 28 49.38 36.09 -15.42
N MET A 29 48.62 35.86 -16.49
CA MET A 29 48.66 34.63 -17.27
C MET A 29 50.05 34.46 -17.91
N GLU A 30 50.57 35.47 -18.60
CA GLU A 30 51.90 35.42 -19.23
C GLU A 30 53.04 35.16 -18.22
N GLN A 31 52.98 35.75 -17.02
CA GLN A 31 53.96 35.47 -15.96
C GLN A 31 53.87 34.04 -15.41
N SER A 32 52.69 33.43 -15.37
CA SER A 32 52.50 32.05 -14.89
C SER A 32 53.12 30.99 -15.81
N PHE A 33 53.46 31.34 -17.05
CA PHE A 33 54.04 30.43 -18.06
C PHE A 33 55.52 30.71 -18.35
N ALA A 34 56.15 31.63 -17.63
CA ALA A 34 57.55 31.99 -17.83
C ALA A 34 58.57 30.96 -17.27
N ASP A 35 58.14 30.02 -16.42
CA ASP A 35 59.04 29.18 -15.60
C ASP A 35 58.94 27.66 -15.88
N HIS A 36 58.24 27.24 -16.94
CA HIS A 36 57.97 25.81 -17.24
C HIS A 36 58.14 25.44 -18.73
N GLU A 37 58.35 24.13 -18.95
CA GLU A 37 58.42 23.39 -20.23
C GLU A 37 57.25 23.69 -21.20
N ASP A 38 56.16 24.30 -20.72
CA ASP A 38 54.91 24.57 -21.44
C ASP A 38 54.90 25.88 -22.25
N GLN A 39 55.95 26.72 -22.14
CA GLN A 39 56.03 28.01 -22.86
C GLN A 39 55.93 27.84 -24.38
N LYS A 40 56.48 26.74 -24.92
CA LYS A 40 56.43 26.45 -26.35
C LYS A 40 55.00 26.18 -26.85
N GLN A 41 54.19 25.49 -26.05
CA GLN A 41 52.80 25.17 -26.41
C GLN A 41 51.91 26.41 -26.33
N PHE A 42 52.18 27.30 -25.37
CA PHE A 42 51.46 28.56 -25.23
C PHE A 42 51.73 29.51 -26.41
N GLU A 43 52.98 29.62 -26.87
CA GLU A 43 53.34 30.44 -28.05
C GLU A 43 52.81 29.87 -29.36
N GLU A 44 52.82 28.54 -29.53
CA GLU A 44 52.22 27.88 -30.71
C GLU A 44 50.72 28.16 -30.79
N MET A 45 50.03 28.07 -29.65
CA MET A 45 48.59 28.38 -29.56
C MET A 45 48.28 29.86 -29.75
N LYS A 46 49.10 30.78 -29.23
CA LYS A 46 48.97 32.23 -29.49
C LYS A 46 49.10 32.54 -30.98
N THR A 47 50.05 31.89 -31.65
CA THR A 47 50.27 32.01 -33.10
C THR A 47 49.06 31.50 -33.90
N ASP A 48 48.43 30.41 -33.48
CA ASP A 48 47.24 29.88 -34.15
C ASP A 48 46.00 30.74 -33.93
N ILE A 49 45.88 31.39 -32.77
CA ILE A 49 44.80 32.35 -32.50
C ILE A 49 44.98 33.62 -33.32
N GLU A 50 46.21 34.14 -33.46
CA GLU A 50 46.49 35.30 -34.34
C GLU A 50 46.15 35.00 -35.80
N LYS A 51 46.49 33.80 -36.30
CA LYS A 51 46.05 33.36 -37.64
C LYS A 51 44.52 33.33 -37.77
N LEU A 52 43.80 32.94 -36.71
CA LEU A 52 42.34 32.91 -36.72
C LEU A 52 41.72 34.32 -36.69
N ASP A 53 42.34 35.29 -36.03
CA ASP A 53 41.87 36.68 -36.03
C ASP A 53 42.14 37.37 -37.38
N ASP A 54 43.27 37.08 -38.03
CA ASP A 54 43.52 37.45 -39.43
C ASP A 54 42.49 36.82 -40.39
N LEU A 55 42.06 35.59 -40.13
CA LEU A 55 41.01 34.91 -40.91
C LEU A 55 39.61 35.48 -40.63
N LYS A 56 39.36 35.99 -39.42
CA LYS A 56 38.11 36.69 -39.05
C LYS A 56 37.98 38.03 -39.78
N TYR A 57 39.09 38.71 -40.06
CA TYR A 57 39.12 39.92 -40.88
C TYR A 57 38.82 39.61 -42.37
N LEU A 58 39.17 38.41 -42.86
CA LEU A 58 38.92 37.98 -44.24
C LEU A 58 37.48 37.48 -44.51
N TYR A 59 36.67 37.23 -43.48
CA TYR A 59 35.28 36.75 -43.58
C TYR A 59 34.26 37.69 -42.91
N GLY A 60 34.60 38.98 -42.77
CA GLY A 60 33.84 39.97 -41.99
C GLY A 60 32.51 40.47 -42.56
N GLU A 61 32.12 40.09 -43.78
CA GLU A 61 30.95 40.71 -44.46
C GLU A 61 29.68 39.83 -44.47
N GLU A 62 29.80 38.50 -44.62
CA GLU A 62 28.62 37.61 -44.69
C GLU A 62 28.06 37.18 -43.31
N THR A 63 28.90 37.14 -42.28
CA THR A 63 28.49 36.66 -40.94
C THR A 63 27.47 37.60 -40.29
N ASN A 64 27.57 38.92 -40.53
CA ASN A 64 26.63 39.90 -39.99
C ASN A 64 25.22 39.77 -40.59
N LEU A 65 25.09 39.39 -41.86
CA LEU A 65 23.80 39.11 -42.49
C LEU A 65 23.16 37.82 -41.96
N ALA A 66 23.97 36.78 -41.76
CA ALA A 66 23.51 35.52 -41.18
C ALA A 66 23.09 35.71 -39.71
N TRP A 67 23.84 36.47 -38.91
CA TRP A 67 23.52 36.79 -37.52
C TRP A 67 22.27 37.63 -37.39
N ASN A 68 22.09 38.67 -38.21
CA ASN A 68 20.87 39.48 -38.21
C ASN A 68 19.62 38.69 -38.64
N LYS A 69 19.78 37.73 -39.56
CA LYS A 69 18.70 36.83 -40.00
C LYS A 69 18.34 35.79 -38.93
N LEU A 70 19.31 35.36 -38.13
CA LEU A 70 19.07 34.48 -36.99
C LEU A 70 18.37 35.23 -35.86
N HIS A 71 18.86 36.43 -35.52
CA HIS A 71 18.29 37.25 -34.45
C HIS A 71 16.83 37.66 -34.74
N SER A 72 16.52 38.00 -36.00
CA SER A 72 15.16 38.30 -36.42
C SER A 72 14.22 37.08 -36.35
N ARG A 73 14.71 35.86 -36.64
CA ARG A 73 13.92 34.63 -36.49
C ARG A 73 13.66 34.24 -35.05
N ILE A 74 14.63 34.46 -34.16
CA ILE A 74 14.49 34.19 -32.73
C ILE A 74 13.46 35.16 -32.13
N LYS A 75 13.59 36.45 -32.43
CA LYS A 75 12.68 37.49 -31.90
C LYS A 75 11.24 37.33 -32.40
N GLN A 76 11.06 36.95 -33.66
CA GLN A 76 9.74 36.66 -34.23
C GLN A 76 9.13 35.36 -33.66
N SER A 77 9.96 34.38 -33.30
CA SER A 77 9.49 33.17 -32.61
C SER A 77 9.12 33.37 -31.14
N GLU A 78 9.60 34.46 -30.53
CA GLU A 78 9.25 34.86 -29.15
C GLU A 78 7.91 35.64 -29.12
N GLU A 79 7.64 36.52 -30.10
CA GLU A 79 6.37 37.26 -30.18
C GLU A 79 5.16 36.39 -30.59
N ASP A 80 5.34 35.39 -31.47
CA ASP A 80 4.27 34.43 -31.83
C ASP A 80 3.94 33.42 -30.70
N GLN A 81 4.73 33.39 -29.62
CA GLN A 81 4.52 32.54 -28.44
C GLN A 81 3.81 33.23 -27.26
N GLU A 82 3.40 34.49 -27.36
CA GLU A 82 2.63 35.15 -26.28
C GLU A 82 1.09 35.16 -26.50
N GLU A 83 0.58 35.00 -27.72
CA GLU A 83 -0.88 35.05 -27.97
C GLU A 83 -1.61 33.69 -28.15
N ASN A 84 -0.92 32.55 -28.20
CA ASN A 84 -1.61 31.25 -28.22
C ASN A 84 -0.74 30.09 -27.70
N VAL A 85 -0.16 30.25 -26.51
CA VAL A 85 0.37 29.10 -25.77
C VAL A 85 -0.75 28.53 -24.92
N GLN A 86 -1.50 27.59 -25.51
CA GLN A 86 -2.06 26.51 -24.73
C GLN A 86 -0.86 25.76 -24.13
N THR A 87 -0.51 26.12 -22.89
CA THR A 87 0.52 25.41 -22.13
C THR A 87 0.16 23.93 -22.08
N ILE A 88 0.85 23.09 -22.85
CA ILE A 88 0.80 21.65 -22.65
C ILE A 88 1.52 21.39 -21.35
N SER A 89 0.75 21.20 -20.28
CA SER A 89 1.27 20.75 -18.99
C SER A 89 1.80 19.31 -19.12
N ILE A 90 3.07 19.15 -19.50
CA ILE A 90 3.75 17.84 -19.61
C ILE A 90 4.16 17.25 -18.25
N PHE A 91 3.92 17.96 -17.15
CA PHE A 91 3.66 17.31 -15.87
C PHE A 91 2.14 17.17 -15.75
N THR A 92 1.59 16.13 -16.38
CA THR A 92 0.29 15.63 -15.95
C THR A 92 0.48 15.22 -14.50
N LYS A 93 0.03 16.08 -13.60
CA LYS A 93 -0.27 15.74 -12.22
C LYS A 93 -1.02 14.41 -12.31
N LEU A 94 -0.38 13.30 -11.97
CA LEU A 94 -1.08 12.11 -11.50
C LEU A 94 -1.68 12.49 -10.16
N ARG A 95 -2.62 13.44 -10.18
CA ARG A 95 -3.62 13.61 -9.17
C ARG A 95 -4.65 12.54 -9.48
N THR A 96 -4.23 11.29 -9.39
CA THR A 96 -5.16 10.19 -9.23
C THR A 96 -6.01 10.56 -8.04
N ASN A 97 -7.31 10.69 -8.30
CA ASN A 97 -8.29 11.08 -7.30
C ASN A 97 -8.55 9.88 -6.38
N TYR A 98 -7.49 9.34 -5.78
CA TYR A 98 -7.54 8.24 -4.83
C TYR A 98 -8.46 8.59 -3.66
N SER A 99 -8.73 9.86 -3.40
CA SER A 99 -9.77 10.29 -2.45
C SER A 99 -11.14 9.65 -2.74
N PHE A 100 -11.52 9.49 -4.02
CA PHE A 100 -12.76 8.83 -4.40
C PHE A 100 -12.65 7.31 -4.25
N ALA A 101 -11.54 6.72 -4.69
CA ALA A 101 -11.29 5.28 -4.53
C ALA A 101 -11.22 4.85 -3.05
N PHE A 102 -10.59 5.66 -2.19
CA PHE A 102 -10.54 5.46 -0.75
C PHE A 102 -11.91 5.63 -0.10
N ARG A 103 -12.75 6.54 -0.57
CA ARG A 103 -14.15 6.67 -0.10
C ARG A 103 -14.97 5.43 -0.44
N VAL A 104 -14.82 4.90 -1.66
CA VAL A 104 -15.49 3.67 -2.09
C VAL A 104 -14.95 2.44 -1.34
N ALA A 105 -13.64 2.34 -1.17
CA ALA A 105 -13.05 1.25 -0.37
C ALA A 105 -13.49 1.33 1.10
N ALA A 106 -13.51 2.52 1.70
CA ALA A 106 -13.98 2.73 3.06
C ALA A 106 -15.46 2.38 3.22
N SER A 107 -16.33 2.71 2.25
CA SER A 107 -17.74 2.34 2.31
C SER A 107 -17.94 0.83 2.21
N ILE A 108 -17.17 0.13 1.37
CA ILE A 108 -17.17 -1.33 1.28
C ILE A 108 -16.74 -1.94 2.62
N ILE A 109 -15.65 -1.46 3.21
CA ILE A 109 -15.15 -1.95 4.51
C ILE A 109 -16.20 -1.72 5.60
N VAL A 110 -16.85 -0.55 5.63
CA VAL A 110 -17.92 -0.25 6.59
C VAL A 110 -19.10 -1.20 6.38
N VAL A 111 -19.55 -1.43 5.13
CA VAL A 111 -20.66 -2.34 4.85
C VAL A 111 -20.32 -3.78 5.21
N LEU A 112 -19.11 -4.24 4.89
CA LEU A 112 -18.65 -5.59 5.26
C LEU A 112 -18.51 -5.73 6.78
N GLY A 113 -17.97 -4.72 7.46
CA GLY A 113 -17.84 -4.70 8.92
C GLY A 113 -19.20 -4.67 9.62
N LEU A 114 -20.13 -3.84 9.15
CA LEU A 114 -21.51 -3.80 9.66
C LEU A 114 -22.26 -5.09 9.37
N SER A 115 -22.08 -5.69 8.17
CA SER A 115 -22.69 -6.98 7.83
C SER A 115 -22.14 -8.10 8.69
N TRP A 116 -20.82 -8.14 8.92
CA TRP A 116 -20.19 -9.12 9.80
C TRP A 116 -20.63 -8.95 11.25
N PHE A 117 -20.70 -7.71 11.75
CA PHE A 117 -21.16 -7.41 13.10
C PHE A 117 -22.64 -7.75 13.30
N ALA A 118 -23.48 -7.43 12.31
CA ALA A 118 -24.89 -7.81 12.29
C ALA A 118 -25.04 -9.33 12.21
N TYR A 119 -24.22 -10.02 11.41
CA TYR A 119 -24.19 -11.48 11.32
C TYR A 119 -23.89 -12.09 12.70
N GLN A 120 -22.84 -11.61 13.36
CA GLN A 120 -22.46 -12.04 14.71
C GLN A 120 -23.60 -11.82 15.72
N THR A 121 -24.22 -10.64 15.70
CA THR A 121 -25.25 -10.26 16.70
C THR A 121 -26.59 -10.96 16.46
N LEU A 122 -26.98 -11.16 15.20
CA LEU A 122 -28.31 -11.70 14.84
C LEU A 122 -28.34 -13.23 14.77
N TYR A 123 -27.25 -13.88 14.34
CA TYR A 123 -27.22 -15.34 14.16
C TYR A 123 -26.81 -16.11 15.42
N ASN A 124 -26.01 -15.54 16.33
CA ASN A 124 -25.59 -16.22 17.57
C ASN A 124 -26.57 -16.06 18.76
N SER A 125 -27.87 -15.91 18.49
CA SER A 125 -28.86 -15.88 19.57
C SER A 125 -29.04 -17.29 20.16
N MET A 126 -28.68 -17.44 21.44
CA MET A 126 -28.88 -18.67 22.20
C MET A 126 -30.26 -18.66 22.86
N ASN A 127 -31.02 -19.73 22.69
CA ASN A 127 -32.17 -20.05 23.49
C ASN A 127 -31.71 -20.77 24.76
N THR A 128 -32.34 -20.48 25.89
CA THR A 128 -32.06 -21.13 27.16
C THR A 128 -33.37 -21.59 27.79
N ILE A 129 -33.42 -22.87 28.16
CA ILE A 129 -34.55 -23.47 28.86
C ILE A 129 -34.02 -23.97 30.20
N GLU A 130 -34.71 -23.58 31.27
CA GLU A 130 -34.37 -23.96 32.63
C GLU A 130 -35.60 -24.57 33.29
N THR A 131 -35.40 -25.72 33.92
CA THR A 131 -36.42 -26.46 34.65
C THR A 131 -36.13 -26.37 36.14
N PHE A 132 -37.18 -26.34 36.97
CA PHE A 132 -37.05 -26.36 38.43
C PHE A 132 -37.56 -27.69 38.96
N ALA A 133 -38.69 -27.72 39.66
CA ALA A 133 -39.32 -28.93 40.17
C ALA A 133 -40.18 -29.68 39.13
N ASN A 134 -39.96 -29.43 37.84
CA ASN A 134 -40.72 -29.98 36.72
C ASN A 134 -39.79 -30.58 35.66
N ARG A 135 -40.37 -31.37 34.75
CA ARG A 135 -39.70 -31.84 33.54
C ARG A 135 -40.18 -31.04 32.34
N ALA A 136 -39.39 -31.04 31.28
CA ALA A 136 -39.75 -30.41 30.01
C ALA A 136 -39.27 -31.27 28.84
N GLU A 137 -39.98 -31.19 27.72
CA GLU A 137 -39.57 -31.79 26.46
C GLU A 137 -39.38 -30.68 25.44
N VAL A 138 -38.31 -30.78 24.66
CA VAL A 138 -37.87 -29.76 23.71
C VAL A 138 -37.44 -30.45 22.43
N THR A 139 -37.95 -29.96 21.30
CA THR A 139 -37.44 -30.31 19.98
C THR A 139 -36.50 -29.21 19.52
N LEU A 140 -35.24 -29.58 19.23
CA LEU A 140 -34.20 -28.68 18.76
C LEU A 140 -34.39 -28.35 17.26
N PRO A 141 -33.72 -27.29 16.74
CA PRO A 141 -33.86 -26.88 15.34
C PRO A 141 -33.47 -27.94 14.29
N ASP A 142 -32.66 -28.92 14.67
CA ASP A 142 -32.26 -30.06 13.83
C ASP A 142 -33.24 -31.26 13.89
N GLY A 143 -34.29 -31.16 14.72
CA GLY A 143 -35.26 -32.23 14.96
C GLY A 143 -34.89 -33.18 16.10
N THR A 144 -33.75 -32.99 16.77
CA THR A 144 -33.37 -33.76 17.96
C THR A 144 -34.36 -33.53 19.09
N HIS A 145 -34.80 -34.61 19.75
CA HIS A 145 -35.71 -34.54 20.89
C HIS A 145 -34.92 -34.61 22.19
N VAL A 146 -35.23 -33.72 23.13
CA VAL A 146 -34.54 -33.62 24.42
C VAL A 146 -35.57 -33.61 25.54
N SER A 147 -35.44 -34.56 26.47
CA SER A 147 -36.24 -34.60 27.69
C SER A 147 -35.38 -34.12 28.86
N LEU A 148 -35.72 -32.96 29.42
CA LEU A 148 -35.05 -32.33 30.54
C LEU A 148 -35.65 -32.83 31.86
N ASN A 149 -34.80 -33.31 32.77
CA ASN A 149 -35.20 -33.61 34.13
C ASN A 149 -35.22 -32.34 35.00
N ALA A 150 -35.74 -32.44 36.23
CA ALA A 150 -35.76 -31.33 37.18
C ALA A 150 -34.35 -30.71 37.42
N TYR A 151 -34.33 -29.39 37.67
CA TYR A 151 -33.11 -28.61 37.90
C TYR A 151 -32.07 -28.77 36.78
N THR A 152 -32.56 -28.67 35.54
CA THR A 152 -31.74 -28.76 34.33
C THR A 152 -31.87 -27.50 33.51
N LYS A 153 -30.73 -26.98 33.08
CA LYS A 153 -30.56 -25.87 32.16
C LYS A 153 -29.95 -26.37 30.86
N LEU A 154 -30.63 -26.10 29.76
CA LEU A 154 -30.20 -26.39 28.40
C LEU A 154 -30.08 -25.08 27.64
N SER A 155 -28.95 -24.85 26.95
CA SER A 155 -28.74 -23.71 26.08
C SER A 155 -28.35 -24.16 24.67
N TYR A 156 -29.00 -23.62 23.64
CA TYR A 156 -28.79 -24.02 22.25
C TYR A 156 -29.07 -22.84 21.31
N PRO A 157 -28.38 -22.74 20.16
CA PRO A 157 -28.61 -21.65 19.22
C PRO A 157 -29.97 -21.78 18.52
N LYS A 158 -30.54 -20.66 18.07
CA LYS A 158 -31.77 -20.69 17.25
C LYS A 158 -31.59 -21.46 15.94
N THR A 159 -30.40 -21.41 15.37
CA THR A 159 -29.99 -22.16 14.18
C THR A 159 -28.60 -22.72 14.44
N PHE A 160 -28.39 -24.01 14.16
CA PHE A 160 -27.06 -24.62 14.27
C PHE A 160 -26.12 -24.13 13.17
N ALA A 161 -24.82 -24.19 13.43
CA ALA A 161 -23.80 -23.86 12.45
C ALA A 161 -23.81 -24.86 11.29
N ASP A 162 -23.17 -24.49 10.18
CA ASP A 162 -23.15 -25.34 8.98
C ASP A 162 -22.34 -26.63 9.18
N ASN A 163 -21.39 -26.64 10.11
CA ASN A 163 -20.46 -27.74 10.35
C ASN A 163 -20.76 -28.54 11.62
N GLU A 164 -21.52 -28.00 12.57
CA GLU A 164 -21.75 -28.65 13.88
C GLU A 164 -23.05 -28.20 14.55
N ARG A 165 -23.55 -29.06 15.44
CA ARG A 165 -24.72 -28.82 16.27
C ARG A 165 -24.31 -28.76 17.73
N LYS A 166 -23.88 -27.59 18.19
CA LYS A 166 -23.33 -27.41 19.53
C LYS A 166 -24.36 -26.85 20.52
N ILE A 167 -24.46 -27.47 21.69
CA ILE A 167 -25.33 -27.07 22.81
C ILE A 167 -24.58 -27.11 24.14
N SER A 168 -25.15 -26.49 25.18
CA SER A 168 -24.64 -26.57 26.54
C SER A 168 -25.69 -27.12 27.50
N LEU A 169 -25.28 -28.04 28.37
CA LEU A 169 -26.12 -28.70 29.35
C LEU A 169 -25.54 -28.54 30.77
N ASN A 170 -26.41 -28.18 31.72
CA ASN A 170 -26.16 -28.30 33.15
C ASN A 170 -27.39 -28.90 33.81
N GLY A 171 -27.31 -30.15 34.27
CA GLY A 171 -28.44 -30.89 34.77
C GLY A 171 -28.46 -32.33 34.29
N GLU A 172 -29.65 -32.87 34.12
CA GLU A 172 -29.84 -34.21 33.58
C GLU A 172 -30.83 -34.16 32.42
N ALA A 173 -30.43 -34.73 31.29
CA ALA A 173 -31.26 -34.76 30.11
C ALA A 173 -31.06 -36.05 29.32
N PHE A 174 -32.16 -36.56 28.79
CA PHE A 174 -32.15 -37.61 27.77
C PHE A 174 -32.20 -36.96 26.39
N PHE A 175 -31.37 -37.45 25.48
CA PHE A 175 -31.25 -36.98 24.11
C PHE A 175 -31.61 -38.12 23.16
N ASP A 176 -32.47 -37.82 22.19
CA ASP A 176 -32.71 -38.65 21.02
C ASP A 176 -32.25 -37.87 19.77
N VAL A 177 -30.97 -38.05 19.44
CA VAL A 177 -30.27 -37.20 18.46
C VAL A 177 -30.52 -37.69 17.04
N VAL A 178 -31.03 -36.80 16.19
CA VAL A 178 -31.20 -37.07 14.76
C VAL A 178 -29.84 -37.36 14.13
N ARG A 179 -29.76 -38.45 13.37
CA ARG A 179 -28.52 -38.86 12.74
C ARG A 179 -28.14 -37.94 11.59
N ASP A 180 -26.97 -37.34 11.70
CA ASP A 180 -26.31 -36.54 10.67
C ASP A 180 -24.79 -36.67 10.82
N GLU A 181 -24.16 -37.41 9.91
CA GLU A 181 -22.71 -37.63 9.92
C GLU A 181 -21.92 -36.43 9.40
N SER A 182 -22.59 -35.51 8.68
CA SER A 182 -21.97 -34.30 8.14
C SER A 182 -21.90 -33.18 9.17
N LYS A 183 -22.76 -33.21 10.19
CA LYS A 183 -22.84 -32.22 11.28
C LYS A 183 -22.90 -32.91 12.64
N PRO A 184 -21.75 -33.16 13.30
CA PRO A 184 -21.70 -33.75 14.63
C PRO A 184 -22.52 -32.96 15.64
N PHE A 185 -23.16 -33.66 16.58
CA PHE A 185 -23.89 -33.08 17.71
C PHE A 185 -22.98 -33.06 18.93
N ILE A 186 -22.75 -31.87 19.48
CA ILE A 186 -21.76 -31.61 20.52
C ILE A 186 -22.47 -31.04 21.75
N ILE A 187 -22.26 -31.67 22.90
CA ILE A 187 -22.82 -31.25 24.18
C ILE A 187 -21.67 -30.83 25.10
N ASP A 188 -21.62 -29.54 25.42
CA ASP A 188 -20.78 -29.00 26.48
C ASP A 188 -21.47 -29.25 27.82
N ALA A 189 -20.94 -30.17 28.61
CA ALA A 189 -21.45 -30.55 29.92
C ALA A 189 -20.33 -30.42 30.98
N LYS A 190 -20.31 -29.29 31.69
CA LYS A 190 -19.22 -28.91 32.61
C LYS A 190 -17.83 -28.95 31.93
N ASP A 191 -16.99 -29.89 32.36
CA ASP A 191 -15.62 -30.10 31.92
C ASP A 191 -15.51 -31.21 30.86
N ALA A 192 -16.64 -31.73 30.38
CA ALA A 192 -16.71 -32.75 29.35
C ALA A 192 -17.40 -32.22 28.09
N GLU A 193 -16.87 -32.61 26.93
CA GLU A 193 -17.51 -32.41 25.63
C GLU A 193 -17.91 -33.77 25.08
N ILE A 194 -19.21 -33.96 24.84
CA ILE A 194 -19.77 -35.21 24.34
C ILE A 194 -20.14 -35.01 22.87
N THR A 195 -19.53 -35.79 21.98
CA THR A 195 -19.79 -35.71 20.53
C THR A 195 -20.45 -36.99 20.03
N VAL A 196 -21.57 -36.86 19.33
CA VAL A 196 -22.30 -37.96 18.70
C VAL A 196 -22.75 -37.60 17.29
N LEU A 197 -22.95 -38.59 16.43
CA LEU A 197 -23.48 -38.38 15.08
C LEU A 197 -24.99 -38.61 14.99
N GLY A 198 -25.54 -39.43 15.90
CA GLY A 198 -26.96 -39.82 15.94
C GLY A 198 -27.12 -41.07 16.78
N THR A 199 -27.53 -40.88 18.03
CA THR A 199 -27.64 -41.89 19.08
C THR A 199 -28.64 -41.38 20.13
N SER A 200 -29.29 -42.29 20.84
CA SER A 200 -30.12 -41.95 21.99
C SER A 200 -29.38 -42.28 23.30
N PHE A 201 -29.28 -41.32 24.21
CA PHE A 201 -28.48 -41.46 25.43
C PHE A 201 -28.91 -40.46 26.51
N ASN A 202 -28.60 -40.75 27.76
CA ASN A 202 -28.79 -39.86 28.90
C ASN A 202 -27.46 -39.24 29.32
N VAL A 203 -27.49 -37.96 29.69
CA VAL A 203 -26.35 -37.24 30.27
C VAL A 203 -26.76 -36.69 31.63
N PHE A 204 -25.94 -36.96 32.64
CA PHE A 204 -26.06 -36.40 33.98
C PHE A 204 -24.82 -35.56 34.32
N ALA A 205 -24.99 -34.25 34.40
CA ALA A 205 -23.94 -33.26 34.62
C ALA A 205 -24.44 -32.04 35.40
N ARG A 206 -24.58 -32.15 36.73
CA ARG A 206 -24.97 -31.03 37.61
C ARG A 206 -23.80 -30.43 38.38
N ASP A 207 -23.64 -29.11 38.43
CA ASP A 207 -22.49 -28.43 39.08
C ASP A 207 -22.17 -28.89 40.51
N ASN A 208 -23.17 -29.33 41.26
CA ASN A 208 -23.01 -29.80 42.64
C ASN A 208 -22.52 -31.27 42.76
N VAL A 209 -22.36 -31.99 41.65
CA VAL A 209 -21.85 -33.37 41.61
C VAL A 209 -20.51 -33.41 40.91
N LYS A 210 -19.57 -34.23 41.39
CA LYS A 210 -18.30 -34.45 40.71
C LYS A 210 -18.48 -35.43 39.55
N GLY A 211 -17.98 -35.07 38.38
CA GLY A 211 -18.03 -35.91 37.18
C GLY A 211 -19.24 -35.64 36.27
N VAL A 212 -19.24 -36.37 35.17
CA VAL A 212 -20.27 -36.39 34.12
C VAL A 212 -20.52 -37.86 33.81
N ASP A 213 -21.77 -38.29 33.94
CA ASP A 213 -22.18 -39.65 33.63
C ASP A 213 -22.96 -39.66 32.31
N VAL A 214 -22.58 -40.58 31.42
CA VAL A 214 -23.21 -40.76 30.11
C VAL A 214 -23.67 -42.21 29.99
N THR A 215 -24.96 -42.41 29.74
CA THR A 215 -25.55 -43.75 29.58
C THR A 215 -26.19 -43.87 28.21
N VAL A 216 -25.71 -44.80 27.38
CA VAL A 216 -26.28 -45.09 26.05
C VAL A 216 -27.37 -46.14 26.20
N THR A 217 -28.51 -45.91 25.54
CA THR A 217 -29.68 -46.83 25.58
C THR A 217 -29.78 -47.62 24.29
#